data_AF-A0A514CEQ5-F1
#
_entry.id   AF-A0A514CEQ5-F1
#
_cell.length_a   1.000
_cell.length_b   1.000
_cell.length_c   1.000
_cell.angle_alpha   90.00
_cell.angle_beta   90.00
_cell.angle_gamma   90.00
#
_symmetry.space_group_name_H-M   'P 1'
#
loop_
_entity.id
_entity.type
_entity.pdbx_description
1 polymer ?
#
loop_
_entity_poly.entity_id
_entity_poly.type
_entity_poly.pdbx_seq_one_letter_code
_entity_poly.pdbx_strand_id
1 'polypeptide(L)'
;MGVVIAPLLEEPIFRLHLNLKKSSIWWGLVLSLLIVFSDWFIGLAFMIYLVYLLIMLGEKSTPNLKMVVYTSSAFFALVHLSNFTNFEFGDHFYLTPFLVGSQFITGLFLSYIRLNHGMKWCILFHGTFNAVLLIPMALFMEV
;
A
#
# COMPACT_ATOMS: atom_id res chain seq x y z
N MET A 1 7.99 -12.65 -9.46
CA MET A 1 8.46 -11.58 -8.53
C MET A 1 7.40 -11.16 -7.51
N GLY A 2 6.12 -11.06 -7.88
CA GLY A 2 5.03 -10.58 -7.00
C GLY A 2 4.80 -11.33 -5.68
N VAL A 3 5.27 -12.58 -5.53
CA VAL A 3 5.15 -13.34 -4.26
C VAL A 3 6.16 -12.87 -3.21
N VAL A 4 7.35 -12.42 -3.62
CA VAL A 4 8.47 -12.14 -2.70
C VAL A 4 8.87 -10.67 -2.75
N ILE A 5 9.13 -10.15 -3.95
CA ILE A 5 9.67 -8.80 -4.13
C ILE A 5 8.61 -7.74 -3.82
N ALA A 6 7.37 -7.93 -4.27
CA ALA A 6 6.31 -6.95 -4.03
C ALA A 6 6.04 -6.75 -2.52
N PRO A 7 5.82 -7.79 -1.69
CA PRO A 7 5.68 -7.61 -0.25
C PRO A 7 6.87 -6.93 0.43
N LEU A 8 8.10 -7.22 -0.02
CA LEU A 8 9.32 -6.62 0.53
C LEU A 8 9.41 -5.11 0.25
N LEU A 9 8.79 -4.62 -0.82
CA LEU A 9 8.79 -3.20 -1.18
C LEU A 9 7.53 -2.48 -0.67
N GLU A 10 6.36 -3.04 -0.94
CA GLU A 10 5.07 -2.44 -0.66
C GLU A 10 4.83 -2.31 0.84
N GLU A 11 5.17 -3.32 1.65
CA GLU A 11 4.93 -3.24 3.09
C GLU A 11 5.78 -2.13 3.74
N PRO A 12 7.08 -1.98 3.47
CA PRO A 12 7.81 -0.82 3.95
C PRO A 12 7.21 0.52 3.53
N ILE A 13 6.82 0.68 2.26
CA ILE A 13 6.29 1.95 1.73
C ILE A 13 4.99 2.33 2.44
N PHE A 14 4.03 1.40 2.50
CA PHE A 14 2.70 1.72 3.01
C PHE A 14 2.58 1.52 4.53
N ARG A 15 3.42 0.71 5.19
CA ARG A 15 3.17 0.28 6.60
C ARG A 15 4.22 0.78 7.59
N LEU A 16 5.38 1.32 7.16
CA LEU A 16 6.37 1.85 8.11
C LEU A 16 5.82 3.02 8.93
N HIS A 17 5.17 3.98 8.27
CA HIS A 17 4.68 5.22 8.88
C HIS A 17 3.56 5.01 9.91
N LEU A 18 2.92 3.84 9.95
CA LEU A 18 1.82 3.54 10.88
C LEU A 18 2.22 3.58 12.36
N ASN A 19 3.51 3.48 12.67
CA ASN A 19 4.01 3.63 14.05
C ASN A 19 4.18 5.10 14.49
N LEU A 20 3.89 6.06 13.60
CA LEU A 20 4.00 7.50 13.82
C LEU A 20 5.40 7.98 14.28
N LYS A 21 6.45 7.20 14.02
CA LYS A 21 7.84 7.63 14.25
C LYS A 21 8.31 8.43 13.04
N LYS A 22 8.88 9.62 13.28
CA LYS A 22 9.44 10.48 12.21
C LYS A 22 10.42 9.73 11.32
N SER A 23 11.31 8.92 11.90
CA SER A 23 12.27 8.12 11.12
C SER A 23 11.60 7.11 10.19
N SER A 24 10.51 6.47 10.63
CA SER A 24 9.75 5.53 9.80
C SER A 24 9.00 6.24 8.67
N ILE A 25 8.50 7.46 8.90
CA ILE A 25 7.87 8.27 7.85
C ILE A 25 8.90 8.74 6.83
N TRP A 26 10.10 9.16 7.26
CA TRP A 26 11.20 9.50 6.34
C TRP A 26 11.60 8.34 5.45
N TRP A 27 11.75 7.13 6.02
CA TRP A 27 12.00 5.93 5.22
C TRP A 27 10.86 5.63 4.25
N GLY A 28 9.61 5.76 4.67
CA GLY A 28 8.45 5.63 3.78
C GLY A 28 8.50 6.62 2.61
N LEU A 29 8.88 7.87 2.87
CA LEU A 29 8.98 8.93 1.86
C LEU A 29 10.08 8.65 0.83
N VAL A 30 11.25 8.20 1.28
CA VAL A 30 12.33 7.78 0.36
C VAL A 30 11.89 6.61 -0.50
N LEU A 31 11.31 5.57 0.11
CA LEU A 31 10.88 4.37 -0.62
C LEU A 31 9.72 4.67 -1.58
N SER A 32 8.84 5.64 -1.28
CA SER A 32 7.75 6.03 -2.18
C SER A 32 8.21 6.67 -3.50
N LEU A 33 9.48 7.08 -3.61
CA LEU A 33 10.05 7.47 -4.90
C LEU A 33 9.98 6.33 -5.93
N LEU A 34 10.06 5.07 -5.48
CA LEU A 34 9.88 3.91 -6.35
C LEU A 34 8.49 3.87 -6.98
N ILE A 35 7.45 4.27 -6.22
CA ILE A 35 6.09 4.37 -6.74
C ILE A 35 6.00 5.51 -7.75
N VAL A 36 6.65 6.65 -7.50
CA VAL A 36 6.61 7.79 -8.44
C VAL A 36 7.15 7.40 -9.82
N PHE A 37 8.14 6.51 -9.89
CA PHE A 37 8.67 6.02 -11.17
C PHE A 37 7.70 5.10 -11.92
N SER A 38 6.79 4.40 -11.23
CA SER A 38 5.79 3.53 -11.86
C SER A 38 4.44 4.22 -12.08
N ASP A 39 3.98 4.99 -11.09
CA ASP A 39 2.74 5.74 -11.05
C ASP A 39 3.00 7.09 -10.36
N TRP A 40 3.34 8.09 -11.17
CA TRP A 40 3.76 9.39 -10.68
C TRP A 40 2.64 10.10 -9.89
N PHE A 41 1.38 9.94 -10.29
CA PHE A 41 0.27 10.66 -9.68
C PHE A 41 -0.02 10.11 -8.28
N ILE A 42 -0.19 8.79 -8.16
CA ILE A 42 -0.43 8.13 -6.88
C ILE A 42 0.79 8.27 -5.98
N GLY A 43 1.99 8.11 -6.54
CA GLY A 43 3.25 8.26 -5.81
C GLY A 43 3.41 9.65 -5.19
N LEU A 44 3.20 10.71 -5.97
CA LEU A 44 3.28 12.09 -5.45
C LEU A 44 2.19 12.38 -4.42
N ALA A 45 0.95 11.94 -4.66
CA ALA A 45 -0.15 12.11 -3.70
C ALA A 45 0.16 11.42 -2.36
N PHE A 46 0.73 10.21 -2.40
CA PHE A 46 1.15 9.49 -1.20
C PHE A 46 2.32 10.20 -0.49
N MET A 47 3.30 10.72 -1.23
CA MET A 47 4.39 11.52 -0.67
C MET A 47 3.87 12.78 0.04
N ILE A 48 2.93 13.51 -0.56
CA ILE A 48 2.29 14.69 0.06
C ILE A 48 1.62 14.29 1.38
N TYR A 49 0.92 13.16 1.41
CA TYR A 49 0.34 12.62 2.64
C TYR A 49 1.41 12.33 3.72
N LEU A 50 2.55 11.73 3.36
CA LEU A 50 3.63 11.48 4.31
C LEU A 50 4.27 12.78 4.83
N VAL A 51 4.43 13.79 3.97
CA VAL A 51 4.89 15.13 4.37
C VAL A 51 3.90 15.77 5.34
N TYR A 52 2.59 15.66 5.07
CA TYR A 52 1.55 16.12 5.97
C TYR A 52 1.67 15.47 7.37
N LEU A 53 1.89 14.15 7.44
CA LEU A 53 2.14 13.48 8.73
C LEU A 53 3.39 14.01 9.44
N LEU A 54 4.48 14.30 8.71
CA LEU A 54 5.70 14.88 9.29
C LEU A 54 5.42 16.26 9.89
N ILE A 55 4.65 17.10 9.20
CA ILE A 55 4.27 18.44 9.68
C ILE A 55 3.45 18.33 10.98
N MET A 56 2.41 17.48 11.00
CA MET A 56 1.59 17.27 12.20
C MET A 56 2.43 16.84 13.41
N LEU A 57 3.33 15.87 13.23
CA LEU A 57 4.22 15.40 14.30
C LEU A 57 5.30 16.44 14.66
N GLY A 58 5.61 17.37 13.76
CA GLY A 58 6.45 18.54 14.01
C GLY A 58 5.77 19.51 14.98
N GLU A 59 4.49 19.78 14.73
CA GLU A 59 3.63 20.65 15.55
C GLU A 59 3.13 19.99 16.85
N LYS A 60 3.58 18.77 17.15
CA LYS A 60 3.12 17.94 18.28
C LYS A 60 1.62 17.61 18.23
N SER A 61 0.99 17.73 17.06
CA SER A 61 -0.36 17.26 16.81
C SER A 61 -0.33 15.76 16.54
N THR A 62 -1.14 14.99 17.28
CA THR A 62 -1.20 13.53 17.10
C THR A 62 -2.25 13.18 16.04
N PRO A 63 -1.84 12.65 14.87
CA PRO A 63 -2.81 12.23 13.87
C PRO A 63 -3.66 11.07 14.41
N ASN A 64 -4.93 11.02 14.02
CA ASN A 64 -5.81 9.92 14.37
C ASN A 64 -5.34 8.63 13.67
N LEU A 65 -4.83 7.67 14.44
CA LEU A 65 -4.26 6.43 13.90
C LEU A 65 -5.23 5.65 13.01
N LYS A 66 -6.54 5.66 13.30
CA LYS A 66 -7.54 4.99 12.45
C LYS A 66 -7.58 5.61 11.07
N MET A 67 -7.56 6.95 10.99
CA MET A 67 -7.50 7.67 9.73
C MET A 67 -6.19 7.38 8.97
N VAL A 68 -5.06 7.32 9.68
CA VAL A 68 -3.77 6.95 9.07
C VAL A 68 -3.84 5.56 8.45
N VAL A 69 -4.41 4.58 9.15
CA VAL A 69 -4.60 3.20 8.63
C VAL A 69 -5.52 3.17 7.42
N TYR A 70 -6.66 3.86 7.47
CA TYR A 70 -7.58 3.92 6.33
C TYR A 70 -6.95 4.59 5.12
N THR A 71 -6.30 5.73 5.29
CA THR A 71 -5.63 6.45 4.20
C THR A 71 -4.51 5.62 3.60
N SER A 72 -3.65 5.00 4.42
CA SER A 72 -2.59 4.11 3.92
C SER A 72 -3.15 2.92 3.14
N SER A 73 -4.21 2.28 3.64
CA SER A 73 -4.84 1.15 2.97
C SER A 73 -5.51 1.57 1.65
N ALA A 74 -6.04 2.78 1.58
CA ALA A 74 -6.59 3.34 0.34
C ALA A 74 -5.50 3.58 -0.70
N PHE A 75 -4.37 4.18 -0.33
CA PHE A 75 -3.24 4.36 -1.27
C PHE A 75 -2.67 3.02 -1.75
N PHE A 76 -2.56 2.04 -0.86
CA PHE A 76 -2.19 0.68 -1.23
C PHE A 76 -3.19 0.07 -2.23
N ALA A 77 -4.49 0.27 -2.04
CA ALA A 77 -5.48 -0.20 -2.99
C ALA A 77 -5.34 0.50 -4.35
N LEU A 78 -5.20 1.83 -4.34
CA LEU A 78 -5.15 2.64 -5.56
C LEU A 78 -3.93 2.35 -6.42
N VAL A 79 -2.75 2.07 -5.85
CA VAL A 79 -1.55 1.75 -6.68
C VAL A 79 -1.76 0.48 -7.53
N HIS A 80 -2.66 -0.41 -7.11
CA HIS A 80 -3.00 -1.63 -7.86
C HIS A 80 -3.92 -1.38 -9.05
N LEU A 81 -4.41 -0.14 -9.26
CA LEU A 81 -5.12 0.22 -10.50
C LEU A 81 -4.27 0.00 -11.74
N SER A 82 -2.95 0.12 -11.60
CA SER A 82 -1.97 -0.18 -12.65
C SER A 82 -2.05 -1.62 -13.19
N ASN A 83 -2.65 -2.57 -12.45
CA ASN A 83 -2.88 -3.93 -12.92
C ASN A 83 -3.99 -4.04 -13.97
N PHE A 84 -4.81 -3.01 -14.15
CA PHE A 84 -5.95 -3.01 -15.09
C PHE A 84 -5.61 -2.18 -16.34
N THR A 85 -4.67 -2.67 -17.17
CA THR A 85 -4.12 -1.93 -18.31
C THR A 85 -5.12 -1.68 -19.44
N ASN A 86 -6.16 -2.51 -19.56
CA ASN A 86 -7.16 -2.45 -20.64
C ASN A 86 -8.52 -1.92 -20.15
N PHE A 87 -8.53 -1.16 -19.04
CA PHE A 87 -9.76 -0.63 -18.46
C PHE A 87 -9.90 0.86 -18.76
N GLU A 88 -11.02 1.24 -19.37
CA GLU A 88 -11.33 2.65 -19.68
C GLU A 88 -11.85 3.38 -18.44
N PHE A 89 -10.92 3.93 -17.66
CA PHE A 89 -11.24 4.60 -16.39
C PHE A 89 -12.17 5.81 -16.53
N GLY A 90 -12.17 6.51 -17.66
CA GLY A 90 -13.00 7.71 -17.87
C GLY A 90 -14.50 7.42 -17.77
N ASP A 91 -14.94 6.35 -18.44
CA ASP A 91 -16.36 6.01 -18.54
C ASP A 91 -16.82 5.10 -17.40
N HIS A 92 -15.87 4.47 -16.71
CA HIS A 92 -16.15 3.44 -15.70
C HIS A 92 -15.52 3.72 -14.33
N PHE A 93 -15.19 4.99 -14.03
CA PHE A 93 -14.52 5.36 -12.78
C PHE A 93 -15.25 4.86 -11.52
N TYR A 94 -16.59 4.76 -11.56
CA TYR A 94 -17.43 4.30 -10.46
C TYR A 94 -17.20 2.83 -10.08
N LEU A 95 -16.57 2.03 -10.95
CA LEU A 95 -16.18 0.65 -10.65
C LEU A 95 -14.88 0.56 -9.86
N THR A 96 -14.11 1.64 -9.75
CA THR A 96 -12.83 1.69 -9.03
C THR A 96 -12.91 1.05 -7.63
N PRO A 97 -13.91 1.36 -6.77
CA PRO A 97 -13.99 0.74 -5.45
C PRO A 97 -14.17 -0.78 -5.49
N PHE A 98 -14.79 -1.32 -6.54
CA PHE A 98 -14.94 -2.76 -6.72
C PHE A 98 -13.65 -3.40 -7.23
N LEU A 99 -12.96 -2.74 -8.17
CA LEU A 99 -11.69 -3.23 -8.73
C LEU A 99 -10.59 -3.37 -7.69
N VAL A 100 -10.47 -2.40 -6.78
CA VAL A 100 -9.41 -2.38 -5.75
C VAL A 100 -9.92 -2.64 -4.32
N GLY A 101 -11.21 -2.96 -4.16
CA GLY A 101 -11.82 -3.15 -2.85
C GLY A 101 -11.18 -4.30 -2.06
N SER A 102 -10.80 -5.38 -2.75
CA SER A 102 -10.10 -6.51 -2.10
C SER A 102 -8.73 -6.10 -1.57
N GLN A 103 -8.02 -5.22 -2.30
CA GLN A 103 -6.71 -4.69 -1.94
C GLN A 103 -6.83 -3.71 -0.77
N PHE A 104 -7.90 -2.90 -0.73
CA PHE A 104 -8.19 -2.05 0.43
C PHE A 104 -8.40 -2.88 1.70
N ILE A 105 -9.26 -3.91 1.63
CA ILE A 105 -9.54 -4.81 2.76
C ILE A 105 -8.26 -5.53 3.19
N THR A 106 -7.49 -6.04 2.24
CA THR A 106 -6.18 -6.66 2.50
C THR A 106 -5.23 -5.68 3.18
N GLY A 107 -5.22 -4.42 2.74
CA GLY A 107 -4.44 -3.35 3.35
C GLY A 107 -4.82 -3.07 4.81
N LEU A 108 -6.10 -3.20 5.17
CA LEU A 108 -6.55 -3.10 6.57
C LEU A 108 -6.02 -4.26 7.42
N PHE A 109 -6.10 -5.49 6.91
CA PHE A 109 -5.55 -6.66 7.60
C PHE A 109 -4.03 -6.57 7.77
N LEU A 110 -3.31 -6.17 6.72
CA LEU A 110 -1.86 -5.96 6.77
C LEU A 110 -1.50 -4.86 7.78
N SER A 111 -2.27 -3.77 7.82
CA SER A 111 -2.08 -2.72 8.83
C SER A 111 -2.29 -3.25 10.26
N TYR A 112 -3.31 -4.07 10.48
CA TYR A 112 -3.52 -4.75 11.76
C TYR A 112 -2.32 -5.64 12.13
N ILE A 113 -1.86 -6.49 11.21
CA ILE A 113 -0.71 -7.37 11.44
C ILE A 113 0.55 -6.56 11.73
N ARG A 114 0.80 -5.49 10.97
CA ARG A 114 1.93 -4.58 11.20
C ARG A 114 1.92 -4.00 12.60
N LEU A 115 0.76 -3.55 13.09
CA LEU A 115 0.63 -2.86 14.37
C LEU A 115 0.72 -3.82 15.56
N ASN A 116 0.22 -5.06 15.42
CA ASN A 116 0.16 -6.03 16.52
C ASN A 116 1.32 -7.04 16.52
N HIS A 117 1.85 -7.39 15.34
CA HIS A 117 2.88 -8.43 15.18
C HIS A 117 4.18 -7.91 14.56
N GLY A 118 4.14 -6.78 13.86
CA GLY A 118 5.33 -6.14 13.29
C GLY A 118 5.55 -6.44 11.80
N MET A 119 6.58 -5.80 11.24
CA MET A 119 6.81 -5.77 9.78
C MET A 119 7.10 -7.16 9.19
N LYS A 120 7.89 -7.99 9.88
CA LYS A 120 8.26 -9.34 9.41
C LYS A 120 7.01 -10.18 9.12
N TRP A 121 6.05 -10.21 10.04
CA TRP A 121 4.82 -10.97 9.87
C TRP A 121 3.89 -10.38 8.82
N CYS A 122 3.88 -9.06 8.68
CA CYS A 122 3.16 -8.36 7.59
C CYS A 122 3.66 -8.82 6.21
N ILE A 123 4.98 -8.81 6.01
CA ILE A 123 5.62 -9.25 4.75
C ILE A 123 5.35 -10.73 4.47
N LEU A 124 5.50 -11.61 5.48
CA LEU A 124 5.25 -13.04 5.31
C LEU A 124 3.78 -13.33 4.97
N PHE A 125 2.85 -12.66 5.65
CA PHE A 125 1.42 -12.80 5.37
C PHE A 125 1.08 -12.34 3.95
N HIS A 126 1.54 -11.15 3.55
CA HIS A 126 1.33 -10.64 2.20
C HIS A 126 1.94 -11.57 1.14
N GLY A 127 3.17 -12.03 1.33
CA GLY A 127 3.80 -12.98 0.40
C GLY A 127 3.03 -14.29 0.28
N THR A 128 2.51 -14.82 1.41
CA THR A 128 1.67 -16.02 1.40
C THR A 128 0.34 -15.77 0.68
N PHE A 129 -0.29 -14.62 0.91
CA PHE A 129 -1.51 -14.22 0.22
C PHE A 129 -1.29 -14.16 -1.30
N ASN A 130 -0.20 -13.53 -1.74
CA ASN A 130 0.17 -13.48 -3.15
C ASN A 130 0.52 -14.86 -3.70
N ALA A 131 1.16 -15.74 -2.93
CA ALA A 131 1.45 -17.11 -3.35
C ALA A 131 0.16 -17.89 -3.65
N VAL A 132 -0.83 -17.81 -2.76
CA VAL A 132 -2.13 -18.50 -2.92
C VAL A 132 -2.87 -18.05 -4.17
N LEU A 133 -2.74 -16.79 -4.57
CA LEU A 133 -3.42 -16.26 -5.76
C LEU A 133 -2.61 -16.47 -7.05
N LEU A 134 -1.32 -16.15 -7.02
CA LEU A 134 -0.49 -16.09 -8.22
C LEU A 134 0.07 -17.45 -8.64
N ILE A 135 0.30 -18.39 -7.71
CA ILE A 135 0.83 -19.72 -8.07
C ILE A 135 -0.22 -20.52 -8.86
N PRO A 136 -1.48 -20.67 -8.40
CA PRO A 136 -2.49 -21.36 -9.20
C PRO A 136 -2.72 -20.69 -10.56
N MET A 137 -2.73 -19.36 -10.59
CA MET A 137 -2.83 -18.61 -11.84
C MET A 137 -1.71 -19.00 -12.82
N ALA A 138 -0.46 -19.04 -12.36
CA ALA A 138 0.69 -19.38 -13.20
C ALA A 138 0.76 -20.86 -13.61
N LEU A 139 0.14 -21.76 -12.84
CA LEU A 139 0.16 -23.21 -13.11
C LEU A 139 -1.01 -23.67 -13.99
N PHE A 140 -2.18 -23.02 -13.88
CA PHE A 140 -3.43 -23.49 -14.49
C PHE A 140 -4.01 -22.57 -15.56
N MET A 141 -3.63 -21.28 -15.59
CA MET A 141 -3.99 -20.43 -16.71
C MET A 141 -2.87 -20.54 -17.75
N GLU A 142 -3.20 -21.02 -18.95
CA GLU A 142 -2.30 -20.89 -20.10
C GLU A 142 -2.08 -19.40 -20.34
N VAL A 143 -0.87 -18.92 -20.06
CA VAL A 143 -0.42 -17.55 -20.33
C VAL A 143 0.20 -17.49 -21.72
#